data_AF-A0A7W1FL61-F1
#
_entry.id   AF-A0A7W1FL61-F1
#
_cell.length_a   1.000
_cell.length_b   1.000
_cell.length_c   1.000
_cell.angle_alpha   90.00
_cell.angle_beta   90.00
_cell.angle_gamma   90.00
#
_symmetry.space_group_name_H-M   'P 1'
#
loop_
_entity.id
_entity.type
_entity.pdbx_description
1 polymer ?
#
loop_
_entity_poly.entity_id
_entity_poly.type
_entity_poly.pdbx_seq_one_letter_code
_entity_poly.pdbx_strand_id
1 'polypeptide(L)'
;MIVVGIIVLLAALLVPTIGWLRSQAKQTACSSNLAQLGAATLIYAELEGGRLPASQNWKASKPERSSSWFNQLPRLINERKINRPGSIFQCPSFTGAAPGLIRNEVPKSYKMNQDLDRVRGPGRSFRHQAFFINRISDGEQVVLFFDGITTGGKGQWGYGGTAEVDDSRHLGWIGSVMADGRVVRTVPTTEARAGSPTLRWISADWE
;
A
#
# COMPACT_ATOMS: atom_id res chain seq x y z
N MET A 1 34.59 38.00 12.61
CA MET A 1 33.13 37.94 12.79
C MET A 1 32.36 37.68 11.48
N ILE A 2 32.79 38.20 10.32
CA ILE A 2 32.07 38.04 9.01
C ILE A 2 31.83 36.57 8.62
N VAL A 3 32.86 35.72 8.73
CA VAL A 3 32.77 34.30 8.32
C VAL A 3 31.68 33.55 9.08
N VAL A 4 31.60 33.75 10.40
CA VAL A 4 30.58 33.11 11.24
C VAL A 4 29.18 33.57 10.84
N GLY A 5 29.01 34.86 10.51
CA GLY A 5 27.75 35.41 10.03
C GLY A 5 27.28 34.75 8.73
N ILE A 6 28.19 34.54 7.77
CA ILE A 6 27.85 33.89 6.50
C ILE A 6 27.48 32.42 6.71
N ILE A 7 28.20 31.68 7.57
CA ILE A 7 27.88 30.28 7.87
C ILE A 7 26.49 30.14 8.50
N VAL A 8 26.15 31.01 9.46
CA VAL A 8 24.83 31.00 10.11
C VAL A 8 23.71 31.28 9.09
N LEU A 9 23.91 32.24 8.19
CA LEU A 9 22.95 32.55 7.12
C LEU A 9 22.75 31.36 6.17
N LEU A 10 23.84 30.73 5.72
CA LEU A 10 23.77 29.57 4.83
C LEU A 10 23.11 28.37 5.52
N ALA A 11 23.46 28.11 6.78
CA ALA A 11 22.84 27.04 7.56
C ALA A 11 21.33 27.27 7.74
N ALA A 12 20.90 28.52 7.97
CA ALA A 12 19.49 28.87 8.11
C ALA A 12 18.66 28.55 6.84
N LEU A 13 19.25 28.70 5.65
CA LEU A 13 18.59 28.36 4.37
C LEU A 13 18.67 26.87 4.03
N LEU A 14 19.74 26.18 4.44
CA LEU A 14 19.94 24.75 4.15
C LEU A 14 18.99 23.84 4.94
N VAL A 15 18.77 24.13 6.22
CA VAL A 15 17.96 23.28 7.12
C VAL A 15 16.55 23.00 6.58
N PRO A 16 15.73 24.00 6.20
CA PRO A 16 14.39 23.73 5.66
C PRO A 16 14.43 22.99 4.31
N THR A 17 15.41 23.31 3.47
CA THR A 17 15.59 22.71 2.14
C THR A 17 15.88 21.20 2.24
N ILE A 18 16.76 20.79 3.16
CA ILE A 18 17.11 19.38 3.38
C ILE A 18 15.89 18.57 3.84
N GLY A 19 15.02 19.15 4.68
CA GLY A 19 13.79 18.51 5.11
C GLY A 19 12.86 18.17 3.95
N TRP A 20 12.64 19.13 3.05
CA TRP A 20 11.83 18.94 1.85
C TRP A 20 12.45 17.91 0.89
N LEU A 21 13.76 17.99 0.64
CA LEU A 21 14.48 17.03 -0.22
C LEU A 21 14.38 15.60 0.31
N ARG A 22 14.51 15.40 1.63
CA ARG A 22 14.32 14.09 2.26
C ARG A 22 12.90 13.57 2.07
N SER A 23 11.88 14.43 2.15
CA SER A 23 10.50 14.04 1.86
C SER A 23 10.35 13.56 0.42
N GLN A 24 10.84 14.33 -0.56
CA GLN A 24 10.82 13.94 -1.97
C GLN A 24 11.55 12.61 -2.23
N ALA A 25 12.71 12.39 -1.60
CA ALA A 25 13.43 11.12 -1.71
C ALA A 25 12.61 9.93 -1.16
N LYS A 26 11.94 10.11 -0.02
CA LYS A 26 11.02 9.10 0.54
C LYS A 26 9.84 8.82 -0.39
N GLN A 27 9.34 9.85 -1.09
CA GLN A 27 8.25 9.69 -2.05
C GLN A 27 8.66 8.82 -3.23
N THR A 28 9.82 9.11 -3.83
CA THR A 28 10.37 8.30 -4.93
C THR A 28 10.62 6.86 -4.50
N ALA A 29 11.18 6.66 -3.30
CA ALA A 29 11.40 5.32 -2.75
C ALA A 29 10.08 4.58 -2.47
N CYS A 30 9.02 5.29 -2.01
CA CYS A 30 7.68 4.71 -1.87
C CYS A 30 7.14 4.23 -3.23
N SER A 31 7.21 5.05 -4.27
CA SER A 31 6.78 4.64 -5.63
C SER A 31 7.58 3.46 -6.16
N SER A 32 8.89 3.38 -5.90
CA SER A 32 9.72 2.23 -6.26
C SER A 32 9.32 0.95 -5.52
N ASN A 33 9.04 1.06 -4.21
CA ASN A 33 8.55 -0.05 -3.40
C ASN A 33 7.18 -0.56 -3.91
N LEU A 34 6.27 0.35 -4.24
CA LEU A 34 4.98 0.00 -4.85
C LEU A 34 5.14 -0.68 -6.20
N ALA A 35 6.06 -0.22 -7.06
CA ALA A 35 6.35 -0.89 -8.33
C ALA A 35 6.85 -2.33 -8.12
N GLN A 36 7.76 -2.53 -7.16
CA GLN A 36 8.26 -3.86 -6.81
C GLN A 36 7.15 -4.76 -6.24
N LEU A 37 6.24 -4.19 -5.43
CA LEU A 37 5.08 -4.89 -4.89
C LEU A 37 4.09 -5.31 -5.99
N GLY A 38 3.81 -4.41 -6.93
CA GLY A 38 2.98 -4.68 -8.11
C GLY A 38 3.58 -5.80 -8.97
N ALA A 39 4.86 -5.69 -9.32
CA ALA A 39 5.57 -6.71 -10.08
C ALA A 39 5.54 -8.08 -9.36
N ALA A 40 5.84 -8.13 -8.07
CA ALA A 40 5.76 -9.36 -7.29
C ALA A 40 4.35 -9.98 -7.29
N THR A 41 3.31 -9.13 -7.29
CA THR A 41 1.92 -9.58 -7.34
C THR A 41 1.54 -10.17 -8.70
N LEU A 42 2.00 -9.57 -9.79
CA LEU A 42 1.76 -10.09 -11.14
C LEU A 42 2.50 -11.42 -11.35
N ILE A 43 3.75 -11.53 -10.90
CA ILE A 43 4.51 -12.79 -10.91
C ILE A 43 3.78 -13.86 -10.09
N TYR A 44 3.29 -13.50 -8.90
CA TYR A 44 2.49 -14.42 -8.08
C TYR A 44 1.25 -14.92 -8.83
N ALA A 45 0.52 -14.00 -9.46
CA ALA A 45 -0.68 -14.35 -10.22
C ALA A 45 -0.35 -15.31 -11.37
N GLU A 46 0.74 -15.08 -12.11
CA GLU A 46 1.19 -15.96 -13.18
C GLU A 46 1.49 -17.37 -12.67
N LEU A 47 2.19 -17.50 -11.54
CA LEU A 47 2.50 -18.79 -10.91
C LEU A 47 1.29 -19.52 -10.35
N GLU A 48 0.23 -18.80 -9.97
CA GLU A 48 -0.97 -19.33 -9.33
C GLU A 48 -2.18 -19.38 -10.29
N GLY A 49 -1.93 -19.47 -11.61
CA GLY A 49 -2.98 -19.65 -12.62
C GLY A 49 -3.91 -18.43 -12.76
N GLY A 50 -3.36 -17.24 -12.59
CA GLY A 50 -4.06 -15.95 -12.61
C GLY A 50 -4.62 -15.53 -11.25
N ARG A 51 -4.48 -16.35 -10.20
CA ARG A 51 -5.05 -16.05 -8.88
C ARG A 51 -4.23 -14.99 -8.15
N LEU A 52 -4.87 -13.88 -7.77
CA LEU A 52 -4.27 -12.87 -6.91
C LEU A 52 -4.05 -13.39 -5.48
N PRO A 53 -3.05 -12.85 -4.76
CA PRO A 53 -2.94 -13.12 -3.33
C PRO A 53 -4.13 -12.52 -2.58
N ALA A 54 -4.47 -13.08 -1.43
CA ALA A 54 -5.55 -12.55 -0.61
C ALA A 54 -5.13 -11.22 0.03
N SER A 55 -6.09 -10.29 0.17
CA SER A 55 -5.88 -8.99 0.80
C SER A 55 -5.57 -9.15 2.31
N GLN A 56 -6.10 -10.21 2.93
CA GLN A 56 -6.01 -10.47 4.36
C GLN A 56 -5.67 -11.93 4.70
N ASN A 57 -5.26 -12.18 5.95
CA ASN A 57 -5.07 -13.55 6.44
C ASN A 57 -6.41 -14.18 6.85
N TRP A 58 -6.83 -15.24 6.16
CA TRP A 58 -8.09 -15.95 6.43
C TRP A 58 -7.96 -16.97 7.57
N LYS A 59 -7.62 -16.48 8.77
CA LYS A 59 -7.46 -17.29 10.00
C LYS A 59 -6.42 -18.42 9.89
N ALA A 60 -5.49 -18.36 8.93
CA ALA A 60 -4.40 -19.31 8.90
C ALA A 60 -3.52 -19.10 10.15
N SER A 61 -3.36 -20.15 10.94
CA SER A 61 -2.53 -20.15 12.15
C SER A 61 -1.03 -20.15 11.86
N LYS A 62 -0.66 -20.57 10.63
CA LYS A 62 0.72 -20.66 10.15
C LYS A 62 0.89 -19.79 8.90
N PRO A 63 1.90 -18.91 8.82
CA PRO A 63 2.14 -18.06 7.66
C PRO A 63 2.27 -18.84 6.34
N GLU A 64 2.82 -20.05 6.38
CA GLU A 64 3.00 -20.93 5.22
C GLU A 64 1.67 -21.31 4.55
N ARG A 65 0.59 -21.34 5.34
CA ARG A 65 -0.75 -21.74 4.89
C ARG A 65 -1.63 -20.55 4.55
N SER A 66 -1.13 -19.33 4.73
CA SER A 66 -1.90 -18.11 4.50
C SER A 66 -1.78 -17.68 3.04
N SER A 67 -2.88 -17.52 2.33
CA SER A 67 -2.91 -16.97 0.97
C SER A 67 -2.68 -15.45 0.93
N SER A 68 -2.50 -14.79 2.08
CA SER A 68 -2.38 -13.34 2.16
C SER A 68 -1.09 -12.83 1.50
N TRP A 69 -1.17 -11.71 0.78
CA TRP A 69 -0.04 -11.14 0.05
C TRP A 69 1.18 -10.89 0.95
N PHE A 70 0.97 -10.43 2.19
CA PHE A 70 2.06 -10.12 3.12
C PHE A 70 2.73 -11.37 3.72
N ASN A 71 2.21 -12.57 3.43
CA ASN A 71 2.88 -13.83 3.73
C ASN A 71 3.47 -14.45 2.46
N GLN A 72 2.79 -14.33 1.32
CA GLN A 72 3.16 -14.97 0.05
C GLN A 72 4.21 -14.19 -0.74
N LEU A 73 4.01 -12.88 -0.93
CA LEU A 73 4.92 -12.06 -1.73
C LEU A 73 6.33 -11.99 -1.15
N PRO A 74 6.54 -11.84 0.17
CA PRO A 74 7.89 -11.87 0.71
C PRO A 74 8.61 -13.21 0.49
N ARG A 75 7.88 -14.33 0.51
CA ARG A 75 8.46 -15.66 0.22
C ARG A 75 8.89 -15.75 -1.24
N LEU A 76 8.01 -15.29 -2.14
CA LEU A 76 8.26 -15.29 -3.58
C LEU A 76 9.55 -14.54 -3.93
N ILE A 77 9.77 -13.38 -3.34
CA ILE A 77 10.96 -12.54 -3.61
C ILE A 77 12.12 -12.79 -2.62
N ASN A 78 12.01 -13.79 -1.75
CA ASN A 78 13.00 -14.11 -0.70
C ASN A 78 13.35 -12.91 0.22
N GLU A 79 12.37 -12.05 0.51
CA GLU A 79 12.52 -10.95 1.47
C GLU A 79 12.48 -11.49 2.90
N ARG A 80 13.53 -11.18 3.67
CA ARG A 80 13.72 -11.64 5.05
C ARG A 80 13.38 -10.57 6.07
N LYS A 81 13.30 -9.30 5.66
CA LYS A 81 12.99 -8.15 6.52
C LYS A 81 11.48 -7.91 6.64
N ILE A 82 10.68 -8.97 6.65
CA ILE A 82 9.22 -8.86 6.75
C ILE A 82 8.72 -8.31 8.08
N ASN A 83 9.54 -8.38 9.14
CA ASN A 83 9.22 -7.91 10.51
C ASN A 83 10.10 -6.73 10.94
N ARG A 84 10.87 -6.14 10.02
CA ARG A 84 11.79 -5.04 10.32
C ARG A 84 11.51 -3.84 9.40
N PRO A 85 11.79 -2.62 9.86
CA PRO A 85 11.71 -1.45 9.00
C PRO A 85 12.62 -1.56 7.78
N GLY A 86 12.23 -0.88 6.70
CA GLY A 86 13.05 -0.75 5.48
C GLY A 86 12.99 -1.94 4.52
N SER A 87 11.93 -2.75 4.59
CA SER A 87 11.57 -3.67 3.49
C SER A 87 10.74 -2.96 2.42
N ILE A 88 10.63 -3.58 1.24
CA ILE A 88 9.80 -3.06 0.14
C ILE A 88 8.29 -3.02 0.48
N PHE A 89 7.88 -3.68 1.56
CA PHE A 89 6.49 -3.75 2.00
C PHE A 89 6.09 -2.56 2.90
N GLN A 90 7.04 -1.67 3.17
CA GLN A 90 6.85 -0.48 3.99
C GLN A 90 7.18 0.79 3.22
N CYS A 91 6.36 1.81 3.43
CA CYS A 91 6.57 3.17 3.00
C CYS A 91 7.70 3.78 3.84
N PRO A 92 8.73 4.40 3.23
CA PRO A 92 9.82 5.07 3.97
C PRO A 92 9.37 6.27 4.83
N SER A 93 8.16 6.78 4.62
CA SER A 93 7.53 7.79 5.47
C SER A 93 6.73 7.20 6.64
N PHE A 94 6.60 5.88 6.74
CA PHE A 94 5.90 5.25 7.85
C PHE A 94 6.68 5.41 9.16
N THR A 95 6.01 5.94 10.19
CA THR A 95 6.61 6.20 11.51
C THR A 95 6.01 5.36 12.63
N GLY A 96 5.29 4.26 12.30
CA GLY A 96 4.52 3.45 13.27
C GLY A 96 3.05 3.86 13.32
N ALA A 97 2.17 3.04 13.94
CA ALA A 97 0.86 3.52 14.35
C ALA A 97 0.91 4.16 15.74
N ALA A 98 -0.12 4.94 16.07
CA ALA A 98 -0.23 5.56 17.38
C ALA A 98 -0.22 4.48 18.49
N PRO A 99 0.48 4.71 19.61
CA PRO A 99 0.47 3.79 20.75
C PRO A 99 -0.96 3.45 21.18
N GLY A 100 -1.25 2.16 21.35
CA GLY A 100 -2.58 1.68 21.77
C GLY A 100 -3.58 1.41 20.65
N LEU A 101 -3.29 1.78 19.39
CA LEU A 101 -4.17 1.45 18.26
C LEU A 101 -4.02 0.00 17.78
N ILE A 102 -2.82 -0.60 17.90
CA ILE A 102 -2.45 -1.92 17.35
C ILE A 102 -1.40 -2.60 18.26
N ARG A 103 -1.45 -3.94 18.37
CA ARG A 103 -0.46 -4.77 19.12
C ARG A 103 0.49 -5.59 18.24
N ASN A 104 0.15 -5.83 16.97
CA ASN A 104 0.88 -6.70 16.05
C ASN A 104 1.29 -5.96 14.77
N GLU A 105 2.05 -4.86 14.92
CA GLU A 105 2.61 -4.12 13.79
C GLU A 105 3.73 -4.92 13.13
N VAL A 106 3.34 -5.85 12.27
CA VAL A 106 4.25 -6.44 11.30
C VAL A 106 4.23 -5.50 10.08
N PRO A 107 5.38 -4.93 9.68
CA PRO A 107 5.70 -3.58 9.16
C PRO A 107 5.11 -3.18 7.81
N LYS A 108 4.02 -3.80 7.35
CA LYS A 108 3.37 -3.41 6.10
C LYS A 108 2.59 -2.11 6.28
N SER A 109 3.00 -1.06 5.57
CA SER A 109 2.26 0.21 5.55
C SER A 109 1.36 0.33 4.31
N TYR A 110 1.69 -0.41 3.25
CA TYR A 110 0.84 -0.53 2.06
C TYR A 110 -0.37 -1.41 2.34
N LYS A 111 -1.43 -1.15 1.57
CA LYS A 111 -2.70 -1.85 1.65
C LYS A 111 -3.03 -2.43 0.29
N MET A 112 -3.41 -3.69 0.28
CA MET A 112 -4.08 -4.31 -0.86
C MET A 112 -5.54 -3.87 -0.84
N ASN A 113 -6.11 -3.65 -2.02
CA ASN A 113 -7.52 -3.34 -2.15
C ASN A 113 -8.37 -4.51 -1.62
N GLN A 114 -9.13 -4.23 -0.55
CA GLN A 114 -9.98 -5.21 0.12
C GLN A 114 -11.19 -5.61 -0.73
N ASP A 115 -11.63 -4.75 -1.65
CA ASP A 115 -12.86 -4.96 -2.40
C ASP A 115 -12.67 -5.94 -3.57
N LEU A 116 -11.42 -6.24 -3.94
CA LEU A 116 -11.10 -7.30 -4.91
C LEU A 116 -11.44 -8.69 -4.37
N ASP A 117 -11.15 -8.99 -3.11
CA ASP A 117 -11.39 -10.34 -2.58
C ASP A 117 -12.58 -10.41 -1.62
N ARG A 118 -13.30 -9.31 -1.37
CA ARG A 118 -14.44 -9.23 -0.45
C ARG A 118 -15.77 -9.44 -1.17
N VAL A 119 -16.49 -10.49 -0.76
CA VAL A 119 -17.82 -10.84 -1.27
C VAL A 119 -18.85 -10.73 -0.15
N ARG A 120 -20.06 -10.24 -0.47
CA ARG A 120 -21.15 -10.14 0.50
C ARG A 120 -21.66 -11.53 0.86
N GLY A 121 -21.63 -11.85 2.16
CA GLY A 121 -22.25 -13.05 2.71
C GLY A 121 -23.68 -12.78 3.19
N PRO A 122 -24.39 -13.81 3.68
CA PRO A 122 -25.71 -13.63 4.26
C PRO A 122 -25.66 -12.66 5.46
N GLY A 123 -26.64 -11.76 5.55
CA GLY A 123 -26.73 -10.74 6.59
C GLY A 123 -25.70 -9.61 6.44
N ARG A 124 -25.01 -9.28 7.54
CA ARG A 124 -23.90 -8.31 7.59
C ARG A 124 -22.51 -8.98 7.57
N SER A 125 -22.45 -10.25 7.15
CA SER A 125 -21.18 -10.97 7.05
C SER A 125 -20.50 -10.71 5.71
N PHE A 126 -19.17 -10.62 5.71
CA PHE A 126 -18.37 -10.65 4.48
C PHE A 126 -17.64 -11.98 4.42
N ARG A 127 -17.59 -12.57 3.22
CA ARG A 127 -16.73 -13.71 2.89
C ARG A 127 -15.63 -13.22 1.98
N HIS A 128 -14.52 -13.95 1.94
CA HIS A 128 -13.47 -13.66 0.99
C HIS A 128 -13.36 -14.77 -0.04
N GLN A 129 -13.19 -14.38 -1.29
CA GLN A 129 -13.06 -15.30 -2.42
C GLN A 129 -11.80 -14.98 -3.19
N ALA A 130 -11.14 -16.02 -3.70
CA ALA A 130 -9.99 -15.84 -4.57
C ALA A 130 -10.39 -15.03 -5.80
N PHE A 131 -9.69 -13.92 -6.01
CA PHE A 131 -9.85 -13.06 -7.15
C PHE A 131 -8.81 -13.41 -8.22
N PHE A 132 -9.17 -13.33 -9.49
CA PHE A 132 -8.28 -13.67 -10.60
C PHE A 132 -8.02 -12.44 -11.46
N ILE A 133 -6.75 -12.17 -11.75
CA ILE A 133 -6.34 -10.97 -12.51
C ILE A 133 -6.97 -10.93 -13.91
N ASN A 134 -7.21 -12.09 -14.52
CA ASN A 134 -7.85 -12.20 -15.83
C ASN A 134 -9.34 -11.83 -15.84
N ARG A 135 -9.96 -11.59 -14.69
CA ARG A 135 -11.33 -11.10 -14.57
C ARG A 135 -11.41 -9.57 -14.51
N ILE A 136 -10.28 -8.86 -14.54
CA ILE A 136 -10.24 -7.40 -14.56
C ILE A 136 -10.20 -6.95 -16.02
N SER A 137 -11.26 -6.29 -16.48
CA SER A 137 -11.35 -5.74 -17.83
C SER A 137 -10.81 -4.30 -17.93
N ASP A 138 -10.85 -3.54 -16.83
CA ASP A 138 -10.42 -2.14 -16.68
C ASP A 138 -9.15 -2.02 -15.81
N GLY A 139 -8.14 -2.83 -16.13
CA GLY A 139 -6.92 -3.00 -15.35
C GLY A 139 -6.14 -1.71 -15.08
N GLU A 140 -6.18 -0.74 -15.99
CA GLU A 140 -5.49 0.54 -15.81
C GLU A 140 -6.17 1.50 -14.82
N GLN A 141 -7.42 1.22 -14.43
CA GLN A 141 -8.24 2.04 -13.53
C GLN A 141 -8.44 1.38 -12.15
N VAL A 142 -8.39 0.05 -12.08
CA VAL A 142 -8.65 -0.70 -10.85
C VAL A 142 -7.45 -0.65 -9.91
N VAL A 143 -7.64 -0.15 -8.69
CA VAL A 143 -6.61 -0.09 -7.66
C VAL A 143 -6.31 -1.50 -7.15
N LEU A 144 -5.04 -1.91 -7.20
CA LEU A 144 -4.55 -3.17 -6.64
C LEU A 144 -3.92 -2.96 -5.26
N PHE A 145 -2.98 -2.00 -5.16
CA PHE A 145 -2.36 -1.57 -3.91
C PHE A 145 -2.39 -0.06 -3.77
N PHE A 146 -2.27 0.42 -2.53
CA PHE A 146 -2.09 1.84 -2.24
C PHE A 146 -1.34 2.06 -0.93
N ASP A 147 -0.71 3.23 -0.80
CA ASP A 147 -0.18 3.72 0.48
C ASP A 147 -1.34 4.21 1.34
N GLY A 148 -1.73 3.38 2.31
CA GLY A 148 -2.89 3.63 3.16
C GLY A 148 -2.51 3.77 4.64
N ILE A 149 -3.27 4.58 5.37
CA ILE A 149 -3.10 4.76 6.81
C ILE A 149 -3.76 3.66 7.64
N THR A 150 -3.53 3.76 8.94
CA THR A 150 -4.08 2.87 9.95
C THR A 150 -5.30 3.53 10.57
N THR A 151 -6.50 2.97 10.35
CA THR A 151 -7.75 3.44 10.97
C THR A 151 -8.37 2.33 11.81
N GLY A 152 -8.81 2.64 13.03
CA GLY A 152 -9.79 1.84 13.82
C GLY A 152 -9.65 0.32 13.83
N GLY A 153 -8.42 -0.22 13.85
CA GLY A 153 -8.14 -1.67 13.86
C GLY A 153 -7.78 -2.29 12.51
N LYS A 154 -7.97 -1.60 11.37
CA LYS A 154 -7.57 -2.07 10.03
C LYS A 154 -6.12 -1.82 9.65
N GLY A 155 -5.48 -0.90 10.35
CA GLY A 155 -4.10 -0.53 10.09
C GLY A 155 -3.05 -1.63 10.23
N GLN A 156 -3.32 -2.66 11.01
CA GLN A 156 -2.44 -3.83 11.12
C GLN A 156 -2.63 -4.85 9.99
N TRP A 157 -3.75 -4.76 9.27
CA TRP A 157 -4.08 -5.72 8.24
C TRP A 157 -3.44 -5.34 6.91
N GLY A 158 -3.18 -6.34 6.08
CA GLY A 158 -2.63 -6.11 4.74
C GLY A 158 -3.62 -5.48 3.77
N TYR A 159 -4.86 -5.24 4.17
CA TYR A 159 -5.91 -4.74 3.29
C TYR A 159 -6.44 -3.40 3.77
N GLY A 160 -7.05 -2.67 2.84
CA GLY A 160 -7.79 -1.46 3.11
C GLY A 160 -8.76 -1.16 1.98
N GLY A 161 -9.65 -0.22 2.21
CA GLY A 161 -10.43 0.44 1.18
C GLY A 161 -10.27 1.94 1.29
N THR A 162 -11.31 2.64 0.86
CA THR A 162 -11.32 4.09 0.74
C THR A 162 -11.11 4.86 2.03
N ALA A 163 -11.51 4.28 3.18
CA ALA A 163 -11.34 4.89 4.49
C ALA A 163 -9.87 5.01 4.93
N GLU A 164 -8.98 4.22 4.32
CA GLU A 164 -7.55 4.21 4.61
C GLU A 164 -6.74 5.11 3.64
N VAL A 165 -7.40 5.80 2.71
CA VAL A 165 -6.79 6.70 1.71
C VAL A 165 -6.52 8.07 2.32
N ASP A 166 -5.24 8.37 2.56
CA ASP A 166 -4.79 9.58 3.25
C ASP A 166 -3.37 10.00 2.81
N ASP A 167 -3.13 11.31 2.68
CA ASP A 167 -1.88 11.92 2.19
C ASP A 167 -0.91 12.36 3.28
N SER A 168 -1.23 12.18 4.56
CA SER A 168 -0.43 12.68 5.68
C SER A 168 1.02 12.18 5.65
N ARG A 169 1.28 11.01 5.07
CA ARG A 169 2.64 10.45 4.93
C ARG A 169 3.51 11.14 3.87
N HIS A 170 2.89 11.84 2.94
CA HIS A 170 3.50 12.15 1.65
C HIS A 170 3.25 13.57 1.15
N LEU A 171 2.80 14.49 2.01
CA LEU A 171 2.64 15.92 1.69
C LEU A 171 1.69 16.15 0.50
N GLY A 172 0.52 15.51 0.50
CA GLY A 172 -0.53 15.80 -0.49
C GLY A 172 -0.72 14.76 -1.59
N TRP A 173 -0.03 13.62 -1.57
CA TRP A 173 -0.24 12.56 -2.55
C TRP A 173 -0.23 11.17 -1.94
N ILE A 174 -0.77 10.22 -2.68
CA ILE A 174 -0.90 8.80 -2.37
C ILE A 174 -0.35 8.02 -3.54
N GLY A 175 0.51 7.06 -3.23
CA GLY A 175 0.98 6.09 -4.21
C GLY A 175 -0.01 4.95 -4.32
N SER A 176 -0.32 4.56 -5.54
CA SER A 176 -1.17 3.42 -5.84
C SER A 176 -0.59 2.59 -6.97
N VAL A 177 -0.92 1.30 -6.99
CA VAL A 177 -0.61 0.35 -8.05
C VAL A 177 -1.94 -0.03 -8.66
N MET A 178 -2.09 0.15 -9.97
CA MET A 178 -3.25 -0.31 -10.71
C MET A 178 -3.12 -1.81 -10.99
N ALA A 179 -4.22 -2.47 -11.36
CA ALA A 179 -4.26 -3.90 -11.60
C ALA A 179 -3.38 -4.34 -12.80
N ASP A 180 -3.12 -3.45 -13.76
CA ASP A 180 -2.13 -3.64 -14.82
C ASP A 180 -0.66 -3.58 -14.33
N GLY A 181 -0.42 -3.27 -13.06
CA GLY A 181 0.90 -3.13 -12.45
C GLY A 181 1.50 -1.71 -12.49
N ARG A 182 0.81 -0.75 -13.11
CA ARG A 182 1.29 0.63 -13.22
C ARG A 182 1.20 1.34 -11.88
N VAL A 183 2.27 2.06 -11.51
CA VAL A 183 2.26 2.94 -10.35
C VAL A 183 1.69 4.30 -10.73
N VAL A 184 0.70 4.77 -9.97
CA VAL A 184 0.08 6.07 -10.13
C VAL A 184 0.22 6.86 -8.83
N ARG A 185 0.60 8.14 -8.98
CA ARG A 185 0.66 9.10 -7.88
C ARG A 185 -0.55 10.03 -8.02
N THR A 186 -1.44 10.02 -7.04
CA THR A 186 -2.66 10.84 -7.07
C THR A 186 -2.79 11.65 -5.79
N VAL A 187 -3.49 12.77 -5.84
CA VAL A 187 -3.93 13.50 -4.63
C VAL A 187 -5.10 12.72 -4.01
N PRO A 188 -5.27 12.66 -2.67
CA PRO A 188 -6.49 12.14 -2.05
C PRO A 188 -7.68 13.03 -2.41
N THR A 189 -8.31 12.72 -3.52
CA THR A 189 -9.55 13.34 -3.96
C THR A 189 -10.73 12.51 -3.49
N THR A 190 -11.93 13.07 -3.61
CA THR A 190 -13.18 12.31 -3.48
C THR A 190 -13.18 11.14 -4.46
N GLU A 191 -12.56 11.28 -5.63
CA GLU A 191 -12.38 10.20 -6.61
C GLU A 191 -11.57 9.04 -6.04
N ALA A 192 -10.43 9.31 -5.41
CA ALA A 192 -9.62 8.28 -4.75
C ALA A 192 -10.38 7.58 -3.60
N ARG A 193 -11.25 8.32 -2.89
CA ARG A 193 -12.03 7.83 -1.74
C ARG A 193 -13.41 7.25 -2.08
N ALA A 194 -13.95 7.47 -3.27
CA ALA A 194 -15.29 7.00 -3.62
C ALA A 194 -15.27 6.07 -4.84
N GLY A 195 -14.15 6.04 -5.58
CA GLY A 195 -14.10 5.50 -6.93
C GLY A 195 -14.68 6.51 -7.93
N SER A 196 -13.98 6.72 -9.03
CA SER A 196 -14.39 7.53 -10.19
C SER A 196 -14.23 6.70 -11.47
N PRO A 197 -14.64 7.23 -12.63
CA PRO A 197 -14.36 6.58 -13.91
C PRO A 197 -12.86 6.45 -14.23
N THR A 198 -11.97 7.18 -13.55
CA THR A 198 -10.51 7.16 -13.77
C THR A 198 -9.76 6.34 -12.74
N LEU A 199 -10.34 6.09 -11.57
CA LEU A 199 -9.78 5.27 -10.50
C LEU A 199 -10.90 4.50 -9.82
N ARG A 200 -10.85 3.17 -9.85
CA ARG A 200 -11.91 2.29 -9.36
C ARG A 200 -11.38 1.35 -8.28
N TRP A 201 -12.23 1.03 -7.32
CA TRP A 201 -11.94 0.02 -6.30
C TRP A 201 -12.40 -1.38 -6.71
N ILE A 202 -13.25 -1.47 -7.72
CA ILE A 202 -13.85 -2.69 -8.20
C ILE A 202 -13.85 -2.60 -9.73
N SER A 203 -13.63 -3.73 -10.42
CA SER A 203 -13.69 -3.78 -11.88
C SER A 203 -15.11 -3.53 -12.39
N ALA A 204 -15.25 -2.94 -13.58
CA ALA A 204 -16.54 -2.67 -14.21
C ALA A 204 -17.47 -3.89 -14.24
N ASP A 205 -16.89 -5.07 -14.44
CA ASP A 205 -17.62 -6.33 -14.65
C ASP A 205 -17.74 -7.18 -13.37
N TRP A 206 -17.35 -6.62 -12.22
CA TRP A 206 -17.45 -7.30 -10.92
C TRP A 206 -18.83 -7.09 -10.29
N GLU A 207 -19.83 -7.73 -10.91
CA GLU A 207 -21.16 -8.03 -10.33
C GLU A 207 -21.55 -9.49 -10.60
#